data_AF-A0A1H2TWM2-F1
#
_entry.id   AF-A0A1H2TWM2-F1
#
_cell.length_a   1.000
_cell.length_b   1.000
_cell.length_c   1.000
_cell.angle_alpha   90.00
_cell.angle_beta   90.00
_cell.angle_gamma   90.00
#
_symmetry.space_group_name_H-M   'P 1'
#
loop_
_entity.id
_entity.type
_entity.pdbx_description
1 polymer ?
#
loop_
_entity_poly.entity_id
_entity_poly.type
_entity_poly.pdbx_seq_one_letter_code
_entity_poly.pdbx_strand_id
1 'polypeptide(L)'
;MDSGFRHQGCVYGSDAEFLAMAVPFAEDGLRDEEPVLVATTAANVALLRAALGAGADRLDYAERPDAVRRYWSRRGPAVPGARVRILSEQTWTGRSRRKVIASQRWEAKLNVLLAGTRIWMICPYDTRVVEPGIVEGARRTHPECVVGRRTEPSAQFIAPEEFARSQTSPPAPGSAADLFRFEGDLVAVRRHVLEKATPILVAENTVAMFDIAVGEVLAKLVERGVGRVTVWVRAAAGRVVCTLHTDQPLRPPALHQADAGLWMSNQICEWLDISSDADGCTIELAMPGRAALDTSPAKREDLGFGV
;
A
#
# COMPACT_ATOMS: atom_id res chain seq x y z
N MET A 1 -22.86 18.51 5.64
CA MET A 1 -21.52 18.63 5.02
C MET A 1 -20.81 17.32 5.28
N ASP A 2 -20.42 16.63 4.22
CA ASP A 2 -19.96 15.24 4.29
C ASP A 2 -18.65 15.15 5.09
N SER A 3 -18.73 14.59 6.30
CA SER A 3 -17.67 14.65 7.31
C SER A 3 -16.75 13.43 7.29
N GLY A 4 -16.94 12.51 6.34
CA GLY A 4 -16.20 11.25 6.24
C GLY A 4 -14.99 11.28 5.31
N PHE A 5 -14.30 10.15 5.25
CA PHE A 5 -13.21 9.92 4.33
C PHE A 5 -13.72 9.85 2.88
N ARG A 6 -12.99 10.51 1.98
CA ARG A 6 -13.24 10.45 0.53
C ARG A 6 -12.03 9.86 -0.16
N HIS A 7 -12.28 8.82 -0.95
CA HIS A 7 -11.26 8.13 -1.73
C HIS A 7 -11.66 8.16 -3.19
N GLN A 8 -10.89 8.88 -4.00
CA GLN A 8 -11.26 9.13 -5.38
C GLN A 8 -10.14 8.73 -6.32
N GLY A 9 -10.48 8.09 -7.43
CA GLY A 9 -9.55 7.85 -8.53
C GLY A 9 -9.56 9.02 -9.51
N CYS A 10 -8.45 9.36 -10.14
CA CYS A 10 -8.42 10.28 -11.27
C CYS A 10 -7.67 9.64 -12.43
N VAL A 11 -8.35 9.38 -13.54
CA VAL A 11 -7.74 8.81 -14.74
C VAL A 11 -7.43 9.96 -15.70
N TYR A 12 -6.18 10.10 -16.10
CA TYR A 12 -5.73 11.18 -16.99
C TYR A 12 -4.84 10.64 -18.11
N GLY A 13 -4.80 11.33 -19.25
CA GLY A 13 -3.98 10.99 -20.42
C GLY A 13 -3.05 12.12 -20.85
N SER A 14 -3.01 13.24 -20.12
CA SER A 14 -2.15 14.39 -20.42
C SER A 14 -1.83 15.22 -19.18
N ASP A 15 -0.74 16.01 -19.26
CA ASP A 15 -0.35 16.94 -18.20
C ASP A 15 -1.44 17.98 -17.92
N ALA A 16 -2.16 18.42 -18.96
CA ALA A 16 -3.27 19.35 -18.85
C ALA A 16 -4.43 18.75 -18.03
N GLU A 17 -4.77 17.48 -18.25
CA GLU A 17 -5.82 16.79 -17.49
C GLU A 17 -5.41 16.55 -16.04
N PHE A 18 -4.13 16.20 -15.79
CA PHE A 18 -3.59 16.11 -14.43
C PHE A 18 -3.73 17.45 -13.69
N LEU A 19 -3.27 18.55 -14.31
CA LEU A 19 -3.33 19.89 -13.72
C LEU A 19 -4.76 20.38 -13.53
N ALA A 20 -5.68 20.06 -14.46
CA ALA A 20 -7.09 20.42 -14.34
C ALA A 20 -7.77 19.83 -13.09
N MET A 21 -7.23 18.74 -12.53
CA MET A 21 -7.66 18.17 -11.27
C MET A 21 -6.79 18.65 -10.10
N ALA A 22 -5.47 18.57 -10.22
CA ALA A 22 -4.54 18.77 -9.10
C ALA A 22 -4.47 20.24 -8.64
N VAL A 23 -4.48 21.21 -9.57
CA VAL A 23 -4.38 22.63 -9.23
C VAL A 23 -5.60 23.10 -8.43
N PRO A 24 -6.86 22.91 -8.90
CA PRO A 24 -8.02 23.29 -8.09
C PRO A 24 -8.07 22.56 -6.75
N PHE A 25 -7.69 21.27 -6.70
CA PHE A 25 -7.67 20.51 -5.46
C PHE A 25 -6.73 21.11 -4.41
N ALA A 26 -5.53 21.55 -4.83
CA ALA A 26 -4.54 22.19 -3.98
C ALA A 26 -4.95 23.62 -3.59
N GLU A 27 -5.37 24.44 -4.54
CA GLU A 27 -5.80 25.83 -4.29
C GLU A 27 -7.01 25.90 -3.36
N ASP A 28 -7.98 25.01 -3.54
CA ASP A 28 -9.16 24.93 -2.68
C ASP A 28 -8.74 24.55 -1.25
N GLY A 29 -7.77 23.63 -1.08
CA GLY A 29 -7.21 23.32 0.24
C GLY A 29 -6.49 24.51 0.89
N LEU A 30 -5.68 25.23 0.12
CA LEU A 30 -4.97 26.42 0.60
C LEU A 30 -5.90 27.57 0.98
N ARG A 31 -7.05 27.70 0.30
CA ARG A 31 -8.09 28.69 0.58
C ARG A 31 -8.87 28.36 1.84
N ASP A 32 -9.19 27.08 2.02
CA ASP A 32 -9.97 26.57 3.16
C ASP A 32 -9.09 26.29 4.40
N GLU A 33 -7.79 26.63 4.33
CA GLU A 33 -6.77 26.33 5.35
C GLU A 33 -6.66 24.84 5.70
N GLU A 34 -6.99 23.99 4.74
CA GLU A 34 -6.89 22.53 4.83
C GLU A 34 -5.46 22.09 4.45
N PRO A 35 -4.76 21.33 5.32
CA PRO A 35 -3.43 20.82 4.98
C PRO A 35 -3.46 19.95 3.71
N VAL A 36 -2.56 20.23 2.77
CA VAL A 36 -2.45 19.53 1.50
C VAL A 36 -1.10 18.81 1.39
N LEU A 37 -1.16 17.47 1.26
CA LEU A 37 -0.01 16.62 0.97
C LEU A 37 -0.01 16.19 -0.49
N VAL A 38 1.13 16.40 -1.16
CA VAL A 38 1.39 15.95 -2.53
C VAL A 38 2.42 14.82 -2.50
N ALA A 39 1.95 13.60 -2.70
CA ALA A 39 2.76 12.39 -2.82
C ALA A 39 2.59 11.79 -4.22
N THR A 40 3.38 12.28 -5.17
CA THR A 40 3.25 11.97 -6.60
C THR A 40 4.63 11.85 -7.27
N THR A 41 4.68 11.56 -8.56
CA THR A 41 5.93 11.47 -9.32
C THR A 41 6.67 12.81 -9.34
N ALA A 42 8.00 12.77 -9.47
CA ALA A 42 8.81 14.00 -9.58
C ALA A 42 8.37 14.90 -10.75
N ALA A 43 7.94 14.28 -11.86
CA ALA A 43 7.41 15.00 -13.02
C ALA A 43 6.13 15.78 -12.66
N ASN A 44 5.18 15.13 -11.99
CA ASN A 44 3.93 15.76 -11.57
C ASN A 44 4.12 16.81 -10.47
N VAL A 45 5.09 16.61 -9.56
CA VAL A 45 5.50 17.66 -8.61
C VAL A 45 6.01 18.89 -9.36
N ALA A 46 6.85 18.72 -10.39
CA ALA A 46 7.38 19.84 -11.18
C ALA A 46 6.25 20.58 -11.92
N LEU A 47 5.32 19.87 -12.55
CA LEU A 47 4.14 20.46 -13.20
C LEU A 47 3.30 21.28 -12.22
N LEU A 48 2.99 20.71 -11.05
CA LEU A 48 2.16 21.38 -10.05
C LEU A 48 2.86 22.62 -9.47
N ARG A 49 4.17 22.55 -9.22
CA ARG A 49 4.97 23.71 -8.77
C ARG A 49 4.98 24.84 -9.79
N ALA A 50 5.15 24.51 -11.07
CA ALA A 50 5.12 25.50 -12.15
C ALA A 50 3.76 26.19 -12.25
N ALA A 51 2.67 25.44 -12.09
CA ALA A 51 1.31 25.97 -12.17
C ALA A 51 0.91 26.83 -10.96
N LEU A 52 1.30 26.44 -9.74
CA LEU A 52 0.91 27.13 -8.51
C LEU A 52 1.82 28.31 -8.12
N GLY A 53 3.03 28.39 -8.68
CA GLY A 53 4.03 29.39 -8.30
C GLY A 53 4.29 29.39 -6.79
N ALA A 54 4.23 30.56 -6.14
CA ALA A 54 4.46 30.71 -4.70
C ALA A 54 3.47 29.92 -3.82
N GLY A 55 2.28 29.57 -4.34
CA GLY A 55 1.32 28.73 -3.62
C GLY A 55 1.87 27.32 -3.35
N ALA A 56 2.79 26.85 -4.18
CA ALA A 56 3.39 25.53 -4.07
C ALA A 56 4.23 25.36 -2.79
N ASP A 57 4.77 26.45 -2.23
CA ASP A 57 5.61 26.42 -1.02
C ASP A 57 4.80 26.22 0.27
N ARG A 58 3.48 26.40 0.18
CA ARG A 58 2.54 26.13 1.28
C ARG A 58 2.05 24.69 1.30
N LEU A 59 2.37 23.88 0.28
CA LEU A 59 2.04 22.47 0.22
C LEU A 59 3.13 21.63 0.88
N ASP A 60 2.73 20.51 1.49
CA ASP A 60 3.67 19.50 1.96
C ASP A 60 3.91 18.46 0.85
N TYR A 61 5.14 17.96 0.72
CA TYR A 61 5.50 16.98 -0.32
C TYR A 61 6.11 15.73 0.30
N ALA A 62 5.87 14.58 -0.33
CA ALA A 62 6.50 13.33 0.06
C ALA A 62 6.73 12.40 -1.13
N GLU A 63 7.74 11.55 -1.04
CA GLU A 63 8.07 10.59 -2.09
C GLU A 63 7.27 9.28 -1.99
N ARG A 64 6.60 9.03 -0.85
CA ARG A 64 5.95 7.74 -0.58
C ARG A 64 4.57 7.93 0.08
N PRO A 65 3.62 7.01 -0.19
CA PRO A 65 2.32 6.97 0.50
C PRO A 65 2.43 6.82 2.03
N ASP A 66 3.60 6.47 2.54
CA ASP A 66 3.89 6.38 3.97
C ASP A 66 3.84 7.78 4.66
N ALA A 67 3.86 8.85 3.87
CA ALA A 67 3.59 10.18 4.39
C ALA A 67 2.14 10.34 4.86
N VAL A 68 1.15 9.65 4.26
CA VAL A 68 -0.27 9.88 4.54
C VAL A 68 -0.63 9.73 6.02
N ARG A 69 -0.21 8.63 6.66
CA ARG A 69 -0.48 8.38 8.08
C ARG A 69 0.28 9.37 8.97
N ARG A 70 1.59 9.54 8.72
CA ARG A 70 2.44 10.47 9.51
C ARG A 70 1.93 11.90 9.39
N TYR A 71 1.49 12.28 8.20
CA TYR A 71 0.93 13.58 7.88
C TYR A 71 -0.38 13.80 8.61
N TRP A 72 -1.31 12.86 8.53
CA TRP A 72 -2.58 12.94 9.25
C TRP A 72 -2.37 13.01 10.77
N SER A 73 -1.50 12.17 11.35
CA SER A 73 -1.22 12.22 12.79
C SER A 73 -0.57 13.53 13.24
N ARG A 74 0.19 14.22 12.38
CA ARG A 74 0.82 15.51 12.69
C ARG A 74 -0.09 16.71 12.46
N ARG A 75 -0.87 16.70 11.37
CA ARG A 75 -1.63 17.87 10.89
C ARG A 75 -3.13 17.77 11.15
N GLY A 76 -3.69 16.58 11.24
CA GLY A 76 -5.12 16.36 11.51
C GLY A 76 -5.59 16.98 12.83
N PRO A 77 -4.86 16.82 13.95
CA PRO A 77 -5.18 17.49 15.21
C PRO A 77 -4.87 18.99 15.22
N ALA A 78 -4.02 19.47 14.31
CA ALA A 78 -3.50 20.84 14.34
C ALA A 78 -4.53 21.89 13.89
N VAL A 79 -5.57 21.48 13.17
CA VAL A 79 -6.66 22.36 12.73
C VAL A 79 -8.00 21.71 13.08
N PRO A 80 -8.58 22.03 14.26
CA PRO A 80 -9.84 21.44 14.72
C PRO A 80 -10.96 21.62 13.67
N GLY A 81 -11.44 20.49 13.14
CA GLY A 81 -12.55 20.48 12.19
C GLY A 81 -12.16 20.62 10.72
N ALA A 82 -10.89 20.83 10.38
CA ALA A 82 -10.45 20.86 8.99
C ALA A 82 -10.29 19.47 8.38
N ARG A 83 -10.50 19.39 7.07
CA ARG A 83 -10.19 18.21 6.26
C ARG A 83 -8.69 18.18 5.97
N VAL A 84 -8.16 16.98 5.73
CA VAL A 84 -6.79 16.80 5.23
C VAL A 84 -6.85 16.34 3.79
N ARG A 85 -6.22 17.07 2.87
CA ARG A 85 -6.20 16.77 1.44
C ARG A 85 -4.94 16.05 1.04
N ILE A 86 -5.07 15.00 0.24
CA ILE A 86 -3.96 14.15 -0.16
C ILE A 86 -4.07 13.81 -1.64
N LEU A 87 -3.04 14.16 -2.40
CA LEU A 87 -2.81 13.65 -3.74
C LEU A 87 -1.79 12.50 -3.64
N SER A 88 -2.19 11.27 -3.95
CA SER A 88 -1.39 10.05 -3.72
C SER A 88 -1.28 9.22 -4.99
N GLU A 89 -0.21 9.41 -5.75
CA GLU A 89 0.09 8.62 -6.96
C GLU A 89 1.06 7.48 -6.65
N GLN A 90 0.76 6.30 -7.19
CA GLN A 90 1.66 5.15 -7.12
C GLN A 90 2.34 4.91 -8.47
N THR A 91 3.63 4.54 -8.43
CA THR A 91 4.33 4.07 -9.63
C THR A 91 3.95 2.63 -9.95
N TRP A 92 3.24 2.42 -11.05
CA TRP A 92 2.76 1.10 -11.49
C TRP A 92 3.71 0.38 -12.46
N THR A 93 4.54 1.13 -13.19
CA THR A 93 5.47 0.60 -14.21
C THR A 93 6.40 -0.45 -13.61
N GLY A 94 6.54 -1.58 -14.31
CA GLY A 94 7.44 -2.68 -13.89
C GLY A 94 6.94 -3.50 -12.70
N ARG A 95 5.72 -3.29 -12.20
CA ARG A 95 5.14 -4.14 -11.15
C ARG A 95 4.70 -5.49 -11.72
N SER A 96 5.00 -6.56 -10.99
CA SER A 96 4.44 -7.88 -11.31
C SER A 96 2.93 -7.90 -11.07
N ARG A 97 2.20 -8.79 -11.75
CA ARG A 97 0.75 -8.99 -11.53
C ARG A 97 0.38 -9.15 -10.06
N ARG A 98 1.20 -9.86 -9.27
CA ARG A 98 0.97 -10.04 -7.83
C ARG A 98 1.09 -8.73 -7.06
N LYS A 99 2.08 -7.89 -7.36
CA LYS A 99 2.21 -6.55 -6.77
C LYS A 99 1.01 -5.68 -7.10
N VAL A 100 0.56 -5.71 -8.35
CA VAL A 100 -0.63 -4.96 -8.78
C VAL A 100 -1.85 -5.38 -7.96
N ILE A 101 -2.11 -6.67 -7.83
CA ILE A 101 -3.23 -7.20 -7.02
C ILE A 101 -3.09 -6.77 -5.56
N ALA A 102 -1.90 -6.90 -4.96
CA ALA A 102 -1.66 -6.49 -3.58
C ALA A 102 -1.89 -4.99 -3.36
N SER A 103 -1.44 -4.15 -4.30
CA SER A 103 -1.67 -2.70 -4.26
C SER A 103 -3.15 -2.34 -4.40
N GLN A 104 -3.89 -3.00 -5.30
CA GLN A 104 -5.33 -2.82 -5.41
C GLN A 104 -6.08 -3.29 -4.15
N ARG A 105 -5.65 -4.40 -3.53
CA ARG A 105 -6.19 -4.84 -2.23
C ARG A 105 -5.93 -3.80 -1.14
N TRP A 106 -4.75 -3.19 -1.13
CA TRP A 106 -4.43 -2.10 -0.20
C TRP A 106 -5.31 -0.87 -0.44
N GLU A 107 -5.49 -0.45 -1.69
CA GLU A 107 -6.39 0.66 -2.04
C GLU A 107 -7.83 0.41 -1.62
N ALA A 108 -8.35 -0.80 -1.89
CA ALA A 108 -9.70 -1.18 -1.43
C ALA A 108 -9.81 -1.06 0.09
N LYS A 109 -8.79 -1.55 0.83
CA LYS A 109 -8.74 -1.49 2.29
C LYS A 109 -8.80 -0.05 2.80
N LEU A 110 -8.17 0.93 2.14
CA LEU A 110 -8.20 2.34 2.58
C LEU A 110 -9.62 2.84 2.86
N ASN A 111 -10.63 2.41 2.10
CA ASN A 111 -12.03 2.78 2.32
C ASN A 111 -12.56 2.37 3.70
N VAL A 112 -12.16 1.20 4.21
CA VAL A 112 -12.51 0.74 5.57
C VAL A 112 -11.59 1.36 6.59
N LEU A 113 -10.29 1.36 6.31
CA LEU A 113 -9.28 1.80 7.25
C LEU A 113 -9.51 3.29 7.58
N LEU A 114 -9.66 4.16 6.58
CA LEU A 114 -9.76 5.61 6.75
C LEU A 114 -11.18 6.12 7.00
N ALA A 115 -12.22 5.27 6.98
CA ALA A 115 -13.63 5.66 7.05
C ALA A 115 -13.96 6.72 8.12
N GLY A 116 -13.38 6.60 9.33
CA GLY A 116 -13.59 7.51 10.46
C GLY A 116 -12.74 8.79 10.44
N THR A 117 -11.98 9.04 9.37
CA THR A 117 -11.13 10.24 9.23
C THR A 117 -11.82 11.29 8.35
N ARG A 118 -11.33 12.53 8.42
CA ARG A 118 -11.71 13.61 7.50
C ARG A 118 -10.67 13.77 6.39
N ILE A 119 -10.13 12.66 5.88
CA ILE A 119 -9.18 12.70 4.76
C ILE A 119 -9.97 12.79 3.44
N TRP A 120 -9.51 13.62 2.52
CA TRP A 120 -9.92 13.59 1.13
C TRP A 120 -8.71 13.26 0.28
N MET A 121 -8.72 12.06 -0.29
CA MET A 121 -7.64 11.49 -1.08
C MET A 121 -8.04 11.37 -2.54
N ILE A 122 -7.17 11.84 -3.42
CA ILE A 122 -7.23 11.58 -4.87
C ILE A 122 -6.01 10.76 -5.28
N CYS A 123 -6.26 9.62 -5.92
CA CYS A 123 -5.26 8.72 -6.48
C CYS A 123 -5.26 8.87 -8.02
N PRO A 124 -4.26 9.53 -8.60
CA PRO A 124 -4.19 9.72 -10.05
C PRO A 124 -3.58 8.49 -10.75
N TYR A 125 -4.02 8.23 -11.99
CA TYR A 125 -3.60 7.13 -12.86
C TYR A 125 -3.33 7.65 -14.27
N ASP A 126 -2.06 7.65 -14.66
CA ASP A 126 -1.59 8.10 -15.97
C ASP A 126 -1.75 7.01 -17.03
N THR A 127 -2.75 7.15 -17.90
CA THR A 127 -3.02 6.18 -18.98
C THR A 127 -1.93 6.11 -20.04
N ARG A 128 -0.96 7.03 -20.06
CA ARG A 128 0.21 6.97 -20.94
C ARG A 128 1.21 5.89 -20.51
N VAL A 129 1.22 5.52 -19.23
CA VAL A 129 2.18 4.57 -18.65
C VAL A 129 1.54 3.43 -17.84
N VAL A 130 0.29 3.58 -17.42
CA VAL A 130 -0.46 2.60 -16.64
C VAL A 130 -1.26 1.69 -17.57
N GLU A 131 -1.12 0.37 -17.37
CA GLU A 131 -1.85 -0.64 -18.15
C GLU A 131 -3.39 -0.56 -17.92
N PRO A 132 -4.22 -0.86 -18.94
CA PRO A 132 -5.69 -0.78 -18.83
C PRO A 132 -6.29 -1.55 -17.64
N GLY A 133 -5.77 -2.75 -17.34
CA GLY A 133 -6.26 -3.56 -16.22
C GLY A 133 -6.01 -2.95 -14.84
N ILE A 134 -5.02 -2.05 -14.71
CA ILE A 134 -4.78 -1.30 -13.48
C ILE A 134 -5.81 -0.18 -13.34
N VAL A 135 -6.15 0.50 -14.44
CA VAL A 135 -7.20 1.52 -14.49
C VAL A 135 -8.57 0.92 -14.15
N GLU A 136 -8.87 -0.28 -14.66
CA GLU A 136 -10.07 -1.04 -14.25
C GLU A 136 -10.05 -1.38 -12.76
N GLY A 137 -8.89 -1.77 -12.23
CA GLY A 137 -8.68 -1.95 -10.80
C GLY A 137 -9.03 -0.69 -10.00
N ALA A 138 -8.54 0.47 -10.43
CA ALA A 138 -8.84 1.76 -9.79
C ALA A 138 -10.35 2.04 -9.72
N ARG A 139 -11.09 1.78 -10.81
CA ARG A 139 -12.56 1.94 -10.84
C ARG A 139 -13.30 0.99 -9.89
N ARG A 140 -12.70 -0.15 -9.56
CA ARG A 140 -13.25 -1.12 -8.60
C ARG A 140 -12.91 -0.79 -7.15
N THR A 141 -11.82 -0.06 -6.91
CA THR A 141 -11.31 0.24 -5.55
C THR A 141 -11.70 1.63 -5.04
N HIS A 142 -12.05 2.57 -5.92
CA HIS A 142 -12.43 3.94 -5.55
C HIS A 142 -13.94 4.15 -5.70
N PRO A 143 -14.67 4.57 -4.64
CA PRO A 143 -16.10 4.86 -4.71
C PRO A 143 -16.47 5.95 -5.73
N GLU A 144 -15.57 6.90 -5.96
CA GLU A 144 -15.76 8.02 -6.89
C GLU A 144 -14.55 8.16 -7.82
N CYS A 145 -14.78 8.73 -9.00
CA CYS A 145 -13.75 9.21 -9.90
C CYS A 145 -13.85 10.74 -10.09
N VAL A 146 -12.71 11.37 -10.33
CA VAL A 146 -12.59 12.80 -10.62
C VAL A 146 -12.11 13.02 -12.05
N VAL A 147 -12.81 13.89 -12.77
CA VAL A 147 -12.43 14.37 -14.11
C VAL A 147 -12.41 15.89 -14.06
N GLY A 148 -11.20 16.47 -14.06
CA GLY A 148 -11.00 17.89 -13.78
C GLY A 148 -11.55 18.24 -12.38
N ARG A 149 -12.64 19.02 -12.33
CA ARG A 149 -13.34 19.37 -11.07
C ARG A 149 -14.59 18.55 -10.80
N ARG A 150 -15.03 17.72 -11.75
CA ARG A 150 -16.26 16.94 -11.62
C ARG A 150 -15.98 15.66 -10.86
N THR A 151 -16.84 15.34 -9.89
CA THR A 151 -16.85 14.05 -9.20
C THR A 151 -17.99 13.20 -9.74
N GLU A 152 -17.70 11.94 -10.03
CA GLU A 152 -18.67 10.98 -10.55
C GLU A 152 -18.57 9.66 -9.77
N PRO A 153 -19.69 9.01 -9.40
CA PRO A 153 -19.63 7.69 -8.76
C PRO A 153 -19.01 6.65 -9.69
N SER A 154 -18.16 5.79 -9.13
CA SER A 154 -17.59 4.66 -9.86
C SER A 154 -18.63 3.53 -9.96
N ALA A 155 -19.24 3.35 -11.13
CA ALA A 155 -20.23 2.29 -11.36
C ALA A 155 -19.71 0.86 -11.13
N GLN A 156 -18.38 0.67 -11.16
CA GLN A 156 -17.71 -0.62 -10.98
C GLN A 156 -17.20 -0.83 -9.55
N PHE A 157 -17.45 0.13 -8.64
CA PHE A 157 -16.95 0.04 -7.27
C PHE A 157 -17.47 -1.23 -6.58
N ILE A 158 -16.56 -1.95 -5.93
CA ILE A 158 -16.86 -3.18 -5.19
C ILE A 158 -16.54 -2.92 -3.72
N ALA A 159 -17.42 -3.36 -2.82
CA ALA A 159 -17.18 -3.28 -1.38
C ALA A 159 -15.83 -3.95 -1.03
N PRO A 160 -14.99 -3.37 -0.17
CA PRO A 160 -13.65 -3.89 0.11
C PRO A 160 -13.61 -5.37 0.53
N GLU A 161 -14.61 -5.84 1.28
CA GLU A 161 -14.76 -7.23 1.70
C GLU A 161 -15.04 -8.17 0.53
N GLU A 162 -15.84 -7.74 -0.45
CA GLU A 162 -16.10 -8.48 -1.67
C GLU A 162 -14.90 -8.43 -2.62
N PHE A 163 -14.23 -7.28 -2.73
CA PHE A 163 -13.00 -7.14 -3.50
C PHE A 163 -11.92 -8.10 -3.00
N ALA A 164 -11.76 -8.22 -1.67
CA ALA A 164 -10.83 -9.17 -1.05
C ALA A 164 -11.15 -10.63 -1.39
N ARG A 165 -12.43 -11.03 -1.39
CA ARG A 165 -12.89 -12.39 -1.75
C ARG A 165 -12.75 -12.71 -3.24
N SER A 166 -12.84 -11.71 -4.11
CA SER A 166 -12.79 -11.89 -5.57
C SER A 166 -11.39 -12.22 -6.13
N GLN A 167 -10.36 -12.15 -5.29
CA GLN A 167 -8.96 -12.38 -5.67
C GLN A 167 -8.45 -13.60 -4.88
N THR A 168 -7.86 -14.58 -5.58
CA THR A 168 -7.47 -15.91 -5.05
C THR A 168 -6.76 -15.86 -3.69
N SER A 169 -7.19 -16.74 -2.78
CA SER A 169 -6.51 -17.04 -1.52
C SER A 169 -5.06 -17.48 -1.76
N PRO A 170 -4.13 -17.18 -0.85
CA PRO A 170 -2.79 -17.73 -0.93
C PRO A 170 -2.85 -19.28 -0.93
N PRO A 171 -1.97 -19.95 -1.69
CA PRO A 171 -1.96 -21.41 -1.77
C PRO A 171 -1.69 -22.03 -0.39
N ALA A 172 -2.38 -23.13 -0.11
CA ALA A 172 -2.18 -23.94 1.08
C ALA A 172 -0.70 -24.38 1.22
N PRO A 173 -0.22 -24.64 2.45
CA PRO A 173 1.13 -25.16 2.67
C PRO A 173 1.33 -26.49 1.92
N GLY A 174 2.54 -26.68 1.37
CA GLY A 174 2.88 -27.88 0.59
C GLY A 174 3.00 -29.15 1.43
N SER A 175 3.31 -29.03 2.74
CA SER A 175 3.36 -30.15 3.67
C SER A 175 3.14 -29.69 5.13
N ALA A 176 2.75 -30.61 6.02
CA ALA A 176 2.61 -30.35 7.46
C ALA A 176 3.95 -30.06 8.16
N ALA A 177 5.08 -30.48 7.58
CA ALA A 177 6.41 -30.24 8.12
C ALA A 177 6.90 -28.79 7.94
N ASP A 178 6.25 -28.02 7.06
CA ASP A 178 6.54 -26.60 6.83
C ASP A 178 5.74 -25.68 7.76
N LEU A 179 4.91 -26.26 8.63
CA LEU A 179 4.06 -25.53 9.56
C LEU A 179 4.73 -25.39 10.92
N PHE A 180 4.91 -24.15 11.35
CA PHE A 180 5.22 -23.82 12.73
C PHE A 180 3.96 -23.32 13.43
N ARG A 181 3.54 -24.00 14.50
CA ARG A 181 2.42 -23.56 15.31
C ARG A 181 2.93 -22.64 16.42
N PHE A 182 2.43 -21.41 16.42
CA PHE A 182 2.53 -20.47 17.53
C PHE A 182 1.55 -20.86 18.63
N GLU A 183 2.05 -20.96 19.86
CA GLU A 183 1.28 -21.09 21.10
C GLU A 183 1.78 -20.07 22.15
N GLY A 184 1.92 -18.80 21.77
CA GLY A 184 2.31 -17.72 22.70
C GLY A 184 3.79 -17.31 22.72
N ASP A 185 4.68 -18.07 22.08
CA ASP A 185 6.11 -17.72 22.00
C ASP A 185 6.45 -16.95 20.71
N LEU A 186 6.45 -15.62 20.80
CA LEU A 186 6.76 -14.71 19.70
C LEU A 186 8.21 -14.85 19.22
N VAL A 187 9.13 -15.16 20.13
CA VAL A 187 10.56 -15.28 19.84
C VAL A 187 10.82 -16.55 19.03
N ALA A 188 10.17 -17.66 19.39
CA ALA A 188 10.29 -18.91 18.66
C ALA A 188 9.78 -18.81 17.22
N VAL A 189 8.64 -18.12 17.00
CA VAL A 189 8.12 -17.91 15.63
C VAL A 189 9.08 -17.05 14.81
N ARG A 190 9.55 -15.92 15.35
CA ARG A 190 10.49 -15.05 14.64
C ARG A 190 11.76 -15.83 14.28
N ARG A 191 12.32 -16.59 15.22
CA ARG A 191 13.47 -17.46 14.97
C ARG A 191 13.19 -18.46 13.84
N HIS A 192 12.08 -19.17 13.91
CA HIS A 192 11.70 -20.15 12.88
C HIS A 192 11.58 -19.49 11.49
N VAL A 193 10.90 -18.34 11.41
CA VAL A 193 10.74 -17.60 10.16
C VAL A 193 12.09 -17.17 9.60
N LEU A 194 12.98 -16.64 10.44
CA LEU A 194 14.30 -16.20 10.02
C LEU A 194 15.24 -17.35 9.63
N GLU A 195 15.20 -18.48 10.32
CA GLU A 195 15.94 -19.70 9.95
C GLU A 195 15.59 -20.14 8.51
N LYS A 196 14.30 -20.06 8.15
CA LYS A 196 13.82 -20.42 6.81
C LYS A 196 14.04 -19.32 5.77
N ALA A 197 13.96 -18.05 6.16
CA ALA A 197 14.06 -16.91 5.24
C ALA A 197 15.50 -16.54 4.88
N THR A 198 16.42 -16.60 5.86
CA THR A 198 17.81 -16.13 5.70
C THR A 198 18.54 -16.75 4.50
N PRO A 199 18.43 -18.07 4.21
CA PRO A 199 19.11 -18.68 3.06
C PRO A 199 18.65 -18.11 1.70
N ILE A 200 17.47 -17.52 1.65
CA ILE A 200 16.82 -17.04 0.43
C ILE A 200 17.00 -15.51 0.25
N LEU A 201 17.11 -14.75 1.35
CA LEU A 201 17.25 -13.30 1.33
C LEU A 201 18.66 -12.84 0.89
N VAL A 202 18.72 -11.68 0.24
CA VAL A 202 19.91 -11.20 -0.49
C VAL A 202 20.95 -10.58 0.46
N ALA A 203 20.50 -9.77 1.43
CA ALA A 203 21.35 -8.95 2.28
C ALA A 203 20.91 -8.99 3.74
N GLU A 204 21.85 -8.82 4.68
CA GLU A 204 21.57 -8.78 6.13
C GLU A 204 20.52 -7.72 6.48
N ASN A 205 20.56 -6.56 5.80
CA ASN A 205 19.55 -5.52 5.98
C ASN A 205 18.13 -5.99 5.59
N THR A 206 18.01 -6.86 4.59
CA THR A 206 16.72 -7.44 4.17
C THR A 206 16.18 -8.43 5.21
N VAL A 207 17.08 -9.19 5.87
CA VAL A 207 16.73 -10.12 6.96
C VAL A 207 16.21 -9.33 8.18
N ALA A 208 16.93 -8.28 8.60
CA ALA A 208 16.52 -7.44 9.71
C ALA A 208 15.18 -6.73 9.44
N MET A 209 14.98 -6.22 8.23
CA MET A 209 13.72 -5.58 7.83
C MET A 209 12.57 -6.58 7.78
N PHE A 210 12.81 -7.81 7.29
CA PHE A 210 11.79 -8.85 7.29
C PHE A 210 11.42 -9.31 8.71
N ASP A 211 12.41 -9.40 9.61
CA ASP A 211 12.18 -9.69 11.03
C ASP A 211 11.28 -8.63 11.68
N ILE A 212 11.53 -7.36 11.42
CA ILE A 212 10.67 -6.25 11.88
C ILE A 212 9.25 -6.45 11.36
N ALA A 213 9.07 -6.65 10.05
CA ALA A 213 7.75 -6.78 9.45
C ALA A 213 6.95 -7.98 10.02
N VAL A 214 7.60 -9.13 10.19
CA VAL A 214 6.97 -10.32 10.79
C VAL A 214 6.67 -10.09 12.27
N GLY A 215 7.58 -9.44 13.00
CA GLY A 215 7.42 -9.12 14.42
C GLY A 215 6.21 -8.22 14.68
N GLU A 216 6.02 -7.18 13.86
CA GLU A 216 4.86 -6.28 13.97
C GLU A 216 3.54 -7.00 13.70
N VAL A 217 3.48 -7.88 12.68
CA VAL A 217 2.29 -8.69 12.42
C VAL A 217 1.98 -9.61 13.61
N LEU A 218 2.97 -10.30 14.15
CA LEU A 218 2.79 -11.23 15.26
C LEU A 218 2.38 -10.50 16.55
N ALA A 219 3.03 -9.38 16.87
CA ALA A 219 2.65 -8.53 17.99
C ALA A 219 1.18 -8.12 17.88
N LYS A 220 0.72 -7.79 16.67
CA LYS A 220 -0.68 -7.43 16.47
C LYS A 220 -1.65 -8.58 16.65
N LEU A 221 -1.29 -9.78 16.20
CA LEU A 221 -2.11 -10.97 16.45
C LEU A 221 -2.27 -11.20 17.96
N VAL A 222 -1.19 -11.06 18.73
CA VAL A 222 -1.23 -11.18 20.19
C VAL A 222 -2.07 -10.08 20.86
N GLU A 223 -1.92 -8.81 20.46
CA GLU A 223 -2.77 -7.71 20.96
C GLU A 223 -4.26 -7.97 20.74
N ARG A 224 -4.61 -8.70 19.68
CA ARG A 224 -5.99 -9.07 19.36
C ARG A 224 -6.47 -10.35 20.06
N GLY A 225 -5.67 -10.90 20.96
CA GLY A 225 -5.99 -12.12 21.70
C GLY A 225 -5.83 -13.41 20.87
N VAL A 226 -5.15 -13.35 19.73
CA VAL A 226 -4.88 -14.53 18.91
C VAL A 226 -3.76 -15.33 19.58
N GLY A 227 -4.13 -16.40 20.28
CA GLY A 227 -3.19 -17.29 20.96
C GLY A 227 -2.61 -18.41 20.08
N ARG A 228 -3.19 -18.65 18.90
CA ARG A 228 -2.74 -19.69 17.96
C ARG A 228 -2.63 -19.17 16.54
N VAL A 229 -1.48 -19.38 15.94
CA VAL A 229 -1.18 -19.01 14.56
C VAL A 229 -0.37 -20.13 13.92
N THR A 230 -0.71 -20.51 12.71
CA THR A 230 0.09 -21.41 11.89
C THR A 230 0.93 -20.56 10.96
N VAL A 231 2.25 -20.76 10.97
CA VAL A 231 3.20 -19.98 10.18
C VAL A 231 3.98 -20.90 9.26
N TRP A 232 4.14 -20.51 7.99
CA TRP A 232 5.03 -21.21 7.06
C TRP A 232 5.77 -20.22 6.17
N VAL A 233 6.99 -20.58 5.80
CA VAL A 233 7.86 -19.77 4.96
C VAL A 233 8.25 -20.57 3.72
N ARG A 234 8.11 -19.96 2.54
CA ARG A 234 8.46 -20.60 1.27
C ARG A 234 9.26 -19.68 0.36
N ALA A 235 10.08 -20.30 -0.48
CA ALA A 235 10.64 -19.63 -1.64
C ALA A 235 9.60 -19.62 -2.78
N ALA A 236 9.34 -18.46 -3.39
CA ALA A 236 8.42 -18.36 -4.52
C ALA A 236 8.93 -17.36 -5.56
N ALA A 237 9.36 -17.85 -6.74
CA ALA A 237 9.84 -17.03 -7.85
C ALA A 237 10.89 -15.99 -7.41
N GLY A 238 11.95 -16.44 -6.75
CA GLY A 238 13.03 -15.58 -6.27
C GLY A 238 12.66 -14.68 -5.08
N ARG A 239 11.64 -15.04 -4.30
CA ARG A 239 11.17 -14.31 -3.10
C ARG A 239 11.10 -15.23 -1.90
N VAL A 240 11.15 -14.64 -0.72
CA VAL A 240 10.64 -15.27 0.50
C VAL A 240 9.20 -14.85 0.69
N VAL A 241 8.32 -15.80 0.98
CA VAL A 241 6.94 -15.56 1.36
C VAL A 241 6.67 -16.22 2.71
N CYS A 242 6.34 -15.41 3.71
CA CYS A 242 5.87 -15.87 5.01
C CYS A 242 4.35 -15.73 5.07
N THR A 243 3.66 -16.80 5.42
CA THR A 243 2.22 -16.81 5.59
C THR A 243 1.89 -17.17 7.03
N LEU A 244 1.02 -16.37 7.64
CA LEU A 244 0.48 -16.56 8.97
C LEU A 244 -1.02 -16.80 8.84
N HIS A 245 -1.52 -17.88 9.42
CA HIS A 245 -2.94 -18.22 9.41
C HIS A 245 -3.45 -18.42 10.83
N THR A 246 -4.62 -17.87 11.12
CA THR A 246 -5.36 -18.15 12.35
C THR A 246 -6.79 -18.53 11.99
N ASP A 247 -7.34 -19.51 12.69
CA ASP A 247 -8.74 -19.94 12.54
C ASP A 247 -9.73 -18.88 13.09
N GLN A 248 -9.23 -17.77 13.62
CA GLN A 248 -10.03 -16.65 14.12
C GLN A 248 -10.16 -15.57 13.04
N PRO A 249 -11.39 -15.23 12.59
CA PRO A 249 -11.62 -14.11 11.70
C PRO A 249 -11.17 -12.79 12.34
N LEU A 250 -10.42 -11.97 11.60
CA LEU A 250 -9.94 -10.67 12.07
C LEU A 250 -10.43 -9.57 11.14
N ARG A 251 -11.15 -8.60 11.71
CA ARG A 251 -11.48 -7.37 10.98
C ARG A 251 -10.21 -6.54 10.75
N PRO A 252 -9.93 -6.09 9.51
CA PRO A 252 -8.84 -5.17 9.23
C PRO A 252 -8.95 -3.93 10.14
N PRO A 253 -7.84 -3.45 10.71
CA PRO A 253 -7.87 -2.33 11.66
C PRO A 253 -8.44 -1.04 11.05
N ALA A 254 -9.45 -0.40 11.63
CA ALA A 254 -9.75 1.00 11.26
C ALA A 254 -8.53 1.89 11.61
N LEU A 255 -7.98 2.64 10.64
CA LEU A 255 -6.85 3.59 10.82
C LEU A 255 -7.16 4.67 11.86
N HIS A 256 -8.44 4.87 12.22
CA HIS A 256 -8.82 5.78 13.30
C HIS A 256 -8.31 5.31 14.68
N GLN A 257 -7.98 4.02 14.85
CA GLN A 257 -7.47 3.48 16.12
C GLN A 257 -6.26 2.53 16.01
N ALA A 258 -5.65 2.29 14.85
CA ALA A 258 -4.70 1.18 14.78
C ALA A 258 -3.48 1.33 13.85
N ASP A 259 -2.33 1.23 14.52
CA ASP A 259 -1.23 0.32 14.21
C ASP A 259 -0.18 0.76 13.17
N ALA A 260 0.85 1.45 13.67
CA ALA A 260 2.04 1.80 12.90
C ALA A 260 2.78 0.59 12.33
N GLY A 261 2.68 -0.57 12.99
CA GLY A 261 3.45 -1.78 12.70
C GLY A 261 3.00 -2.48 11.42
N LEU A 262 1.71 -2.76 11.29
CA LEU A 262 1.15 -3.37 10.07
C LEU A 262 1.36 -2.49 8.84
N TRP A 263 1.25 -1.18 9.03
CA TRP A 263 1.52 -0.22 7.98
C TRP A 263 3.00 -0.18 7.59
N MET A 264 3.91 -0.22 8.57
CA MET A 264 5.36 -0.30 8.32
C MET A 264 5.70 -1.59 7.57
N SER A 265 5.12 -2.71 7.98
CA SER A 265 5.31 -4.02 7.37
C SER A 265 4.92 -4.01 5.88
N ASN A 266 3.83 -3.34 5.51
CA ASN A 266 3.45 -3.18 4.10
C ASN A 266 4.42 -2.29 3.29
N GLN A 267 5.17 -1.40 3.94
CA GLN A 267 6.20 -0.58 3.29
C GLN A 267 7.54 -1.29 3.14
N ILE A 268 7.83 -2.20 4.06
CA ILE A 268 9.04 -3.03 4.07
C ILE A 268 8.90 -4.15 3.04
N CYS A 269 7.77 -4.85 3.07
CA CYS A 269 7.54 -5.99 2.21
C CYS A 269 7.33 -5.57 0.75
N GLU A 270 7.76 -6.44 -0.16
CA GLU A 270 7.40 -6.35 -1.57
C GLU A 270 5.87 -6.33 -1.73
N TRP A 271 5.19 -7.07 -0.84
CA TRP A 271 3.77 -6.93 -0.58
C TRP A 271 3.40 -7.51 0.79
N LEU A 272 2.35 -6.97 1.41
CA LEU A 272 1.67 -7.54 2.57
C LEU A 272 0.18 -7.65 2.25
N ASP A 273 -0.37 -8.86 2.35
CA ASP A 273 -1.81 -9.08 2.22
C ASP A 273 -2.41 -9.63 3.50
N ILE A 274 -3.65 -9.28 3.71
CA ILE A 274 -4.49 -9.73 4.82
C ILE A 274 -5.82 -10.10 4.18
N SER A 275 -6.17 -11.38 4.27
CA SER A 275 -7.46 -11.93 3.85
C SER A 275 -8.12 -12.52 5.07
N SER A 276 -9.41 -12.23 5.28
CA SER A 276 -10.16 -12.82 6.38
C SER A 276 -11.58 -13.12 5.94
N ASP A 277 -12.04 -14.31 6.30
CA ASP A 277 -13.38 -14.83 6.03
C ASP A 277 -13.90 -15.59 7.27
N ALA A 278 -14.94 -16.41 7.10
CA ALA A 278 -15.50 -17.18 8.19
C ALA A 278 -14.57 -18.28 8.72
N ASP A 279 -13.62 -18.74 7.90
CA ASP A 279 -12.70 -19.83 8.22
C ASP A 279 -11.42 -19.32 8.90
N GLY A 280 -11.16 -18.01 8.86
CA GLY A 280 -10.09 -17.41 9.64
C GLY A 280 -9.52 -16.12 9.06
N CYS A 281 -8.26 -15.85 9.39
CA CYS A 281 -7.48 -14.75 8.85
C CYS A 281 -6.11 -15.27 8.38
N THR A 282 -5.78 -14.97 7.13
CA THR A 282 -4.47 -15.25 6.53
C THR A 282 -3.76 -13.96 6.18
N ILE A 283 -2.56 -13.80 6.73
CA ILE A 283 -1.65 -12.69 6.47
C ILE A 283 -0.44 -13.23 5.71
N GLU A 284 -0.13 -12.67 4.55
CA GLU A 284 1.02 -13.08 3.76
C GLU A 284 1.96 -11.88 3.52
N LEU A 285 3.24 -12.07 3.82
CA LEU A 285 4.31 -11.10 3.68
C LEU A 285 5.32 -11.65 2.68
N ALA A 286 5.72 -10.86 1.70
CA ALA A 286 6.77 -11.25 0.78
C ALA A 286 7.94 -10.26 0.74
N MET A 287 9.14 -10.80 0.58
CA MET A 287 10.37 -10.04 0.42
C MET A 287 11.17 -10.56 -0.78
N PRO A 288 11.89 -9.68 -1.49
CA PRO A 288 12.75 -10.10 -2.58
C PRO A 288 13.87 -11.00 -2.06
N GLY A 289 14.09 -12.13 -2.73
CA GLY A 289 15.18 -13.07 -2.49
C GLY A 289 16.26 -12.99 -3.57
N ARG A 290 17.33 -13.77 -3.40
CA ARG A 290 18.55 -13.75 -4.23
C ARG A 290 18.28 -13.77 -5.74
N ALA A 291 17.37 -14.64 -6.20
CA ALA A 291 17.11 -14.81 -7.64
C ALA A 291 16.25 -13.70 -8.30
N ALA A 292 15.60 -12.82 -7.52
CA ALA A 292 14.80 -11.72 -8.08
C ALA A 292 15.65 -10.53 -8.55
N LEU A 293 16.90 -10.39 -8.07
CA LEU A 293 17.80 -9.31 -8.49
C LEU A 293 18.61 -9.66 -9.73
N ASP A 294 18.88 -10.95 -9.99
CA ASP A 294 19.58 -11.44 -11.18
C ASP A 294 18.75 -11.41 -12.47
N THR A 295 17.45 -11.13 -12.37
CA THR A 295 16.55 -11.00 -13.54
C THR A 295 16.29 -9.55 -13.97
N SER A 296 16.96 -8.58 -13.35
CA SER A 296 17.08 -7.24 -13.93
C SER A 296 18.07 -7.31 -15.10
N PRO A 297 17.73 -6.84 -16.32
CA PRO A 297 18.70 -6.80 -17.40
C PRO A 297 19.80 -5.81 -17.02
N ALA A 298 20.88 -6.31 -16.42
CA ALA A 298 22.09 -5.56 -16.27
C ALA A 298 22.52 -5.12 -17.67
N LYS A 299 22.55 -3.79 -17.88
CA LYS A 299 23.30 -3.15 -18.94
C LYS A 299 24.69 -3.79 -18.98
N ARG A 300 24.92 -4.67 -19.95
CA ARG A 300 26.26 -4.92 -20.46
C ARG A 300 26.62 -3.70 -21.29
N GLU A 301 27.19 -2.69 -20.63
CA GLU A 301 28.04 -1.74 -21.33
C GLU A 301 29.33 -2.48 -21.66
N ASP A 302 29.39 -2.97 -22.89
CA ASP A 302 30.64 -3.34 -23.55
C ASP A 302 31.55 -2.12 -23.55
N LEU A 303 32.57 -2.14 -22.69
CA LEU A 303 33.77 -1.34 -22.87
C LEU A 303 34.55 -1.94 -24.04
N GLY A 304 34.13 -1.60 -25.25
CA GLY A 304 34.96 -1.71 -26.43
C GLY A 304 36.08 -0.67 -26.35
N PHE A 305 37.26 -1.09 -25.91
CA PHE A 305 38.49 -0.36 -26.19
C PHE A 305 38.84 -0.61 -27.66
N GLY A 306 38.66 0.43 -28.48
CA GLY A 306 39.24 0.48 -29.82
C GLY A 306 40.73 0.86 -29.76
N VAL A 307 41.52 0.11 -30.52
CA VAL A 307 42.57 0.65 -31.41
C VAL A 307 42.39 -0.07 -32.75
#